data_AF-A0A1B4PY71-F1
#
_entry.id   AF-A0A1B4PY71-F1
#
_cell.length_a   1.000
_cell.length_b   1.000
_cell.length_c   1.000
_cell.angle_alpha   90.00
_cell.angle_beta   90.00
_cell.angle_gamma   90.00
#
_symmetry.space_group_name_H-M   'P 1'
#
loop_
_entity.id
_entity.type
_entity.pdbx_description
1 polymer ?
#
loop_
_entity_poly.entity_id
_entity_poly.type
_entity_poly.pdbx_seq_one_letter_code
_entity_poly.pdbx_strand_id
1 'polypeptide(L)'
;MLVHWLAKIAQDPEYRANLVAIPERGGAFANIMPSPEGRLAMLRLMKERANASRNDCKNVQPSGNDLGAIAKTLSPKEFRNTLDLIDLVLRQRSAQPGEGERYTVAELLDVDARLNAMEPPKSLANGSELNSCALFAFSIETIETLPEPERQRTTYEFYRFIIGGKSASDSVLGDPVAYLDDVFDERRLPDSIRRHLPPDGSRPLPYSRLIVDGEWVNKTTPADSAPYTDTYVNRRNNGVLAELITSPNSSGKTNWSNFTLTYGIAELLSQTVESNLNVSRLATLKDDKAIAIANEPMFNGMHIEISVPQPSRKGQLSRRCEIGKTVSASTIFGTLTGEAVELDCSRVRKNGTTSRVRAVWLTDYGIELARTIDDEDGRTDVIIKNVTIVKP
;
A
#
# COMPACT_ATOMS: atom_id res chain seq x y z
N MET A 1 -17.65 -1.53 -42.29
CA MET A 1 -17.19 -1.79 -40.91
C MET A 1 -18.37 -2.11 -39.99
N LEU A 2 -19.27 -1.16 -39.71
CA LEU A 2 -20.48 -1.42 -38.90
C LEU A 2 -21.33 -2.60 -39.43
N VAL A 3 -21.54 -2.66 -40.75
CA VAL A 3 -22.26 -3.78 -41.40
C VAL A 3 -21.58 -5.13 -41.16
N HIS A 4 -20.25 -5.17 -41.16
CA HIS A 4 -19.50 -6.41 -40.93
C HIS A 4 -19.56 -6.83 -39.45
N TRP A 5 -19.50 -5.87 -38.53
CA TRP A 5 -19.66 -6.10 -37.09
C TRP A 5 -21.08 -6.59 -36.74
N LEU A 6 -22.12 -5.96 -37.31
CA LEU A 6 -23.51 -6.40 -37.16
C LEU A 6 -23.74 -7.79 -37.78
N ALA A 7 -23.13 -8.08 -38.93
CA ALA A 7 -23.21 -9.40 -39.55
C ALA A 7 -22.58 -10.47 -38.65
N LYS A 8 -21.44 -10.19 -38.03
CA LYS A 8 -20.77 -11.07 -37.06
C LYS A 8 -21.67 -11.37 -35.85
N ILE A 9 -22.30 -10.37 -35.26
CA ILE A 9 -23.25 -10.54 -34.14
C ILE A 9 -24.47 -11.36 -34.55
N ALA A 10 -24.98 -11.13 -35.76
CA ALA A 10 -26.14 -11.87 -36.27
C ALA A 10 -25.82 -13.34 -36.58
N GLN A 11 -24.56 -13.65 -36.90
CA GLN A 11 -24.09 -14.99 -37.28
C GLN A 11 -23.58 -15.83 -36.10
N ASP A 12 -23.28 -15.20 -34.95
CA ASP A 12 -22.77 -15.86 -33.76
C ASP A 12 -23.81 -15.81 -32.62
N PRO A 13 -24.50 -16.93 -32.33
CA PRO A 13 -25.54 -17.01 -31.31
C PRO A 13 -25.03 -16.69 -29.89
N GLU A 14 -23.77 -17.01 -29.60
CA GLU A 14 -23.14 -16.78 -28.30
C GLU A 14 -22.88 -15.27 -28.10
N TYR A 15 -22.36 -14.61 -29.13
CA TYR A 15 -22.22 -13.15 -29.17
C TYR A 15 -23.53 -12.42 -28.96
N ARG A 16 -24.59 -12.89 -29.64
CA ARG A 16 -25.92 -12.31 -29.53
C ARG A 16 -26.48 -12.47 -28.11
N ALA A 17 -26.29 -13.63 -27.49
CA ALA A 17 -26.69 -13.86 -26.10
C ALA A 17 -25.92 -12.94 -25.14
N ASN A 18 -24.61 -12.78 -25.34
CA ASN A 18 -23.77 -11.92 -24.50
C ASN A 18 -24.11 -10.43 -24.62
N LEU A 19 -24.54 -9.97 -25.81
CA LEU A 19 -24.97 -8.59 -26.05
C LEU A 19 -26.29 -8.27 -25.37
N VAL A 20 -27.28 -9.18 -25.45
CA VAL A 20 -28.61 -8.98 -24.83
C VAL A 20 -28.53 -8.98 -23.30
N ALA A 21 -27.56 -9.68 -22.73
CA ALA A 21 -27.39 -9.75 -21.28
C ALA A 21 -26.74 -8.50 -20.66
N ILE A 22 -26.29 -7.50 -21.44
CA ILE A 22 -25.63 -6.29 -20.89
C ILE A 22 -26.65 -5.51 -20.03
N PRO A 23 -26.41 -5.28 -18.73
CA PRO A 23 -27.36 -4.58 -17.88
C PRO A 23 -27.56 -3.13 -18.33
N GLU A 24 -28.80 -2.67 -18.42
CA GLU A 24 -29.13 -1.29 -18.83
C GLU A 24 -28.66 -0.19 -17.83
N ARG A 25 -28.24 -0.57 -16.61
CA ARG A 25 -27.90 0.36 -15.51
C ARG A 25 -26.59 0.08 -14.77
N GLY A 26 -25.69 -0.72 -15.33
CA GLY A 26 -24.32 -0.88 -14.85
C GLY A 26 -23.36 -0.72 -16.03
N GLY A 27 -22.21 -0.06 -15.85
CA GLY A 27 -21.23 0.06 -16.93
C GLY A 27 -20.94 -1.32 -17.54
N ALA A 28 -20.82 -1.41 -18.86
CA ALA A 28 -20.66 -2.68 -19.60
C ALA A 28 -19.44 -3.53 -19.17
N PHE A 29 -18.60 -3.01 -18.27
CA PHE A 29 -17.38 -3.61 -17.73
C PHE A 29 -17.53 -4.06 -16.27
N ALA A 30 -18.66 -3.77 -15.61
CA ALA A 30 -18.88 -4.14 -14.22
C ALA A 30 -18.93 -5.67 -14.10
N ASN A 31 -18.03 -6.23 -13.29
CA ASN A 31 -17.94 -7.66 -12.93
C ASN A 31 -17.37 -8.62 -14.00
N ILE A 32 -16.74 -8.13 -15.07
CA ILE A 32 -16.01 -8.98 -16.02
C ILE A 32 -14.52 -8.87 -15.73
N MET A 33 -13.82 -10.00 -15.57
CA MET A 33 -12.36 -10.05 -15.49
C MET A 33 -11.81 -10.75 -16.74
N PRO A 34 -11.36 -10.00 -17.76
CA PRO A 34 -10.73 -10.52 -18.98
C PRO A 34 -9.55 -11.45 -18.70
N SER A 35 -9.17 -12.28 -19.67
CA SER A 35 -7.85 -12.95 -19.68
C SER A 35 -6.71 -11.92 -19.63
N PRO A 36 -5.47 -12.29 -19.26
CA PRO A 36 -4.32 -11.38 -19.26
C PRO A 36 -4.17 -10.57 -20.56
N GLU A 37 -4.23 -11.25 -21.70
CA GLU A 37 -4.09 -10.62 -23.03
C GLU A 37 -5.27 -9.70 -23.33
N GLY A 38 -6.47 -10.10 -22.90
CA GLY A 38 -7.67 -9.29 -23.03
C GLY A 38 -7.61 -8.01 -22.19
N ARG A 39 -7.15 -8.10 -20.93
CA ARG A 39 -6.93 -6.93 -20.06
C ARG A 39 -5.95 -5.98 -20.73
N LEU A 40 -4.81 -6.49 -21.21
CA LEU A 40 -3.80 -5.66 -21.87
C LEU A 40 -4.32 -5.00 -23.15
N ALA A 41 -5.09 -5.72 -23.97
CA ALA A 41 -5.72 -5.17 -25.16
C ALA A 41 -6.76 -4.08 -24.82
N MET A 42 -7.55 -4.26 -23.76
CA MET A 42 -8.46 -3.23 -23.27
C MET A 42 -7.72 -1.99 -22.80
N LEU A 43 -6.66 -2.15 -22.01
CA LEU A 43 -5.84 -1.04 -21.54
C LEU A 43 -5.23 -0.27 -22.72
N ARG A 44 -4.71 -0.96 -23.75
CA ARG A 44 -4.22 -0.31 -24.98
C ARG A 44 -5.29 0.56 -25.66
N LEU A 45 -6.51 0.05 -25.79
CA LEU A 45 -7.64 0.80 -26.36
C LEU A 45 -8.00 2.02 -25.49
N MET A 46 -7.97 1.88 -24.16
CA MET A 46 -8.20 2.99 -23.23
C MET A 46 -7.09 4.05 -23.32
N LYS A 47 -5.83 3.64 -23.44
CA LYS A 47 -4.67 4.54 -23.66
C LYS A 47 -4.82 5.34 -24.94
N GLU A 48 -5.20 4.69 -26.05
CA GLU A 48 -5.43 5.39 -27.32
C GLU A 48 -6.50 6.47 -27.21
N ARG A 49 -7.58 6.19 -26.47
CA ARG A 49 -8.66 7.16 -26.22
C ARG A 49 -8.21 8.31 -25.32
N ALA A 50 -7.45 8.01 -24.27
CA ALA A 50 -6.88 9.04 -23.37
C ALA A 50 -5.95 9.99 -24.13
N ASN A 51 -5.16 9.48 -25.09
CA ASN A 51 -4.29 10.30 -25.93
C ASN A 51 -5.04 11.14 -26.98
N ALA A 52 -6.26 10.74 -27.37
CA ALA A 52 -7.07 11.45 -28.36
C ALA A 52 -7.81 12.66 -27.77
N SER A 53 -8.27 12.58 -26.51
CA SER A 53 -8.98 13.67 -25.80
C SER A 53 -8.06 14.37 -24.80
N ARG A 54 -7.31 15.39 -25.24
CA ARG A 54 -6.38 16.13 -24.37
C ARG A 54 -7.04 16.90 -23.21
N ASN A 55 -8.34 17.19 -23.30
CA ASN A 55 -9.03 18.13 -22.41
C ASN A 55 -10.19 17.52 -21.60
N ASP A 56 -10.63 16.29 -21.87
CA ASP A 56 -11.81 15.77 -21.18
C ASP A 56 -11.79 14.24 -21.00
N CYS A 57 -11.23 13.80 -19.87
CA CYS A 57 -11.33 12.43 -19.40
C CYS A 57 -12.70 12.12 -18.75
N LYS A 58 -13.61 13.10 -18.60
CA LYS A 58 -14.94 12.86 -18.01
C LYS A 58 -15.89 12.12 -18.96
N ASN A 59 -15.60 12.10 -20.27
CA ASN A 59 -16.43 11.46 -21.29
C ASN A 59 -15.98 10.05 -21.69
N VAL A 60 -15.24 9.33 -20.84
CA VAL A 60 -14.76 7.97 -21.17
C VAL A 60 -15.86 6.92 -21.03
N GLN A 61 -16.95 7.20 -20.31
CA GLN A 61 -18.14 6.35 -20.35
C GLN A 61 -19.01 6.77 -21.55
N PRO A 62 -19.27 5.88 -22.53
CA PRO A 62 -20.32 6.14 -23.50
C PRO A 62 -21.66 6.17 -22.74
N SER A 63 -22.11 7.36 -22.36
CA SER A 63 -23.47 7.60 -21.89
C SER A 63 -24.40 7.60 -23.09
N GLY A 64 -24.76 6.41 -23.58
CA GLY A 64 -25.75 6.31 -24.64
C GLY A 64 -25.84 4.91 -25.22
N ASN A 65 -26.97 4.26 -25.01
CA ASN A 65 -27.37 2.99 -25.63
C ASN A 65 -27.64 3.14 -27.15
N ASP A 66 -27.05 4.14 -27.82
CA ASP A 66 -27.26 4.44 -29.23
C ASP A 66 -25.93 4.45 -30.01
N LEU A 67 -25.59 3.28 -30.57
CA LEU A 67 -24.44 3.11 -31.48
C LEU A 67 -24.51 4.03 -32.70
N GLY A 68 -25.71 4.44 -33.13
CA GLY A 68 -25.92 5.37 -34.22
C GLY A 68 -25.54 6.81 -33.86
N ALA A 69 -25.77 7.22 -32.61
CA ALA A 69 -25.28 8.49 -32.09
C ALA A 69 -23.75 8.48 -31.94
N ILE A 70 -23.19 7.38 -31.40
CA ILE A 70 -21.73 7.21 -31.25
C ILE A 70 -21.01 7.23 -32.61
N ALA A 71 -21.57 6.57 -33.63
CA ALA A 71 -21.01 6.57 -34.98
C ALA A 71 -20.97 7.94 -35.65
N LYS A 72 -21.85 8.86 -35.24
CA LYS A 72 -21.94 10.22 -35.79
C LYS A 72 -21.05 11.22 -35.07
N THR A 73 -20.70 10.96 -33.81
CA THR A 73 -19.92 11.88 -32.98
C THR A 73 -18.44 11.54 -32.91
N LEU A 74 -18.07 10.27 -33.08
CA LEU A 74 -16.68 9.82 -33.02
C LEU A 74 -16.01 9.85 -34.39
N SER A 75 -14.69 10.08 -34.41
CA SER A 75 -13.89 9.85 -35.61
C SER A 75 -13.92 8.38 -36.03
N PRO A 76 -13.65 8.04 -37.31
CA PRO A 76 -13.63 6.64 -37.76
C PRO A 76 -12.68 5.72 -36.96
N LYS A 77 -11.59 6.29 -36.43
CA LYS A 77 -10.65 5.56 -35.56
C LYS A 77 -11.26 5.29 -34.18
N GLU A 78 -11.83 6.31 -33.55
CA GLU A 78 -12.46 6.18 -32.23
C GLU A 78 -13.70 5.26 -32.26
N PHE A 79 -14.47 5.31 -33.34
CA PHE A 79 -15.59 4.41 -33.55
C PHE A 79 -15.13 2.96 -33.69
N ARG A 80 -14.05 2.69 -34.43
CA ARG A 80 -13.44 1.36 -34.53
C ARG A 80 -12.97 0.86 -33.16
N ASN A 81 -12.23 1.68 -32.42
CA ASN A 81 -11.75 1.33 -31.08
C ASN A 81 -12.90 1.01 -30.12
N THR A 82 -14.03 1.71 -30.25
CA THR A 82 -15.25 1.44 -29.47
C THR A 82 -15.86 0.09 -29.86
N LEU A 83 -15.95 -0.23 -31.16
CA LEU A 83 -16.44 -1.53 -31.62
C LEU A 83 -15.52 -2.68 -31.18
N ASP A 84 -14.20 -2.48 -31.22
CA ASP A 84 -13.21 -3.46 -30.78
C ASP A 84 -13.28 -3.71 -29.27
N LEU A 85 -13.52 -2.66 -28.47
CA LEU A 85 -13.74 -2.76 -27.03
C LEU A 85 -15.00 -3.59 -26.73
N ILE A 86 -16.11 -3.32 -27.44
CA ILE A 86 -17.35 -4.10 -27.29
C ILE A 86 -17.13 -5.55 -27.73
N ASP A 87 -16.42 -5.78 -28.83
CA ASP A 87 -16.08 -7.12 -29.33
C ASP A 87 -15.33 -7.94 -28.28
N LEU A 88 -14.36 -7.30 -27.60
CA LEU A 88 -13.55 -7.92 -26.56
C LEU A 88 -14.39 -8.29 -25.33
N VAL A 89 -15.29 -7.41 -24.88
CA VAL A 89 -16.23 -7.70 -23.77
C VAL A 89 -17.14 -8.88 -24.12
N LEU A 90 -17.71 -8.89 -25.32
CA LEU A 90 -18.65 -9.93 -25.75
C LEU A 90 -18.00 -11.30 -25.86
N ARG A 91 -16.72 -11.39 -26.23
CA ARG A 91 -15.95 -12.64 -26.28
C ARG A 91 -15.64 -13.25 -24.92
N GLN A 92 -15.59 -12.42 -23.89
CA GLN A 92 -15.04 -12.83 -22.59
C GLN A 92 -16.10 -13.14 -21.54
N ARG A 93 -17.36 -12.81 -21.82
CA ARG A 93 -18.47 -13.09 -20.91
C ARG A 93 -18.78 -14.59 -20.77
N SER A 94 -18.40 -15.39 -21.75
CA SER A 94 -18.50 -16.86 -21.71
C SER A 94 -17.31 -17.53 -21.03
N ALA A 95 -16.20 -16.82 -20.80
CA ALA A 95 -15.12 -17.27 -19.94
C ALA A 95 -15.50 -16.99 -18.48
N GLN A 96 -15.38 -17.99 -17.60
CA GLN A 96 -15.51 -17.74 -16.16
C GLN A 96 -14.50 -16.67 -15.71
N PRO A 97 -14.87 -15.73 -14.83
CA PRO A 97 -13.96 -14.70 -14.37
C PRO A 97 -12.70 -15.31 -13.77
N GLY A 98 -11.55 -15.08 -14.40
CA GLY A 98 -10.24 -15.43 -13.83
C GLY A 98 -10.01 -16.91 -13.53
N GLU A 99 -10.61 -17.85 -14.29
CA GLU A 99 -10.27 -19.28 -14.17
C GLU A 99 -8.74 -19.46 -14.38
N GLY A 100 -8.01 -19.59 -13.25
CA GLY A 100 -6.57 -19.88 -13.21
C GLY A 100 -5.71 -18.81 -12.55
N GLU A 101 -6.15 -17.56 -12.41
CA GLU A 101 -5.34 -16.50 -11.82
C GLU A 101 -5.71 -16.29 -10.34
N ARG A 102 -4.86 -16.82 -9.45
CA ARG A 102 -5.00 -16.62 -7.99
C ARG A 102 -3.74 -15.95 -7.48
N TYR A 103 -3.88 -14.68 -7.11
CA TYR A 103 -2.82 -13.90 -6.49
C TYR A 103 -3.13 -13.67 -5.02
N THR A 104 -2.09 -13.73 -4.20
CA THR A 104 -2.18 -13.29 -2.82
C THR A 104 -2.31 -11.77 -2.76
N VAL A 105 -2.87 -11.24 -1.66
CA VAL A 105 -2.96 -9.79 -1.43
C VAL A 105 -1.57 -9.15 -1.42
N ALA A 106 -0.56 -9.85 -0.87
CA ALA A 106 0.83 -9.38 -0.85
C ALA A 106 1.44 -9.26 -2.25
N GLU A 107 1.17 -10.21 -3.16
CA GLU A 107 1.63 -10.13 -4.56
C GLU A 107 1.00 -8.95 -5.30
N LEU A 108 -0.27 -8.66 -5.03
CA LEU A 108 -0.98 -7.54 -5.63
C LEU A 108 -0.52 -6.19 -5.03
N LEU A 109 -0.21 -6.13 -3.73
CA LEU A 109 0.38 -4.95 -3.12
C LEU A 109 1.80 -4.64 -3.62
N ASP A 110 2.62 -5.66 -3.95
CA ASP A 110 3.94 -5.40 -4.54
C ASP A 110 3.82 -4.73 -5.92
N VAL A 111 2.82 -5.09 -6.73
CA VAL A 111 2.61 -4.41 -8.02
C VAL A 111 2.12 -2.98 -7.86
N ASP A 112 1.18 -2.73 -6.94
CA ASP A 112 0.72 -1.37 -6.62
C ASP A 112 1.89 -0.50 -6.13
N ALA A 113 2.69 -1.03 -5.20
CA ALA A 113 3.84 -0.35 -4.66
C ALA A 113 4.92 -0.02 -5.71
N ARG A 114 5.11 -0.89 -6.70
CA ARG A 114 6.04 -0.64 -7.82
C ARG A 114 5.52 0.45 -8.74
N LEU A 115 4.22 0.44 -9.07
CA LEU A 115 3.61 1.50 -9.87
C LEU A 115 3.71 2.85 -9.17
N ASN A 116 3.46 2.92 -7.85
CA ASN A 116 3.61 4.17 -7.09
C ASN A 116 5.04 4.69 -7.03
N ALA A 117 6.02 3.78 -7.03
CA ALA A 117 7.42 4.16 -7.01
C ALA A 117 7.92 4.71 -8.36
N MET A 118 7.11 4.63 -9.42
CA MET A 118 7.46 5.14 -10.74
C MET A 118 7.08 6.62 -10.83
N GLU A 119 8.10 7.47 -10.95
CA GLU A 119 7.89 8.90 -11.14
C GLU A 119 7.39 9.18 -12.57
N PRO A 120 6.25 9.87 -12.74
CA PRO A 120 5.83 10.30 -14.06
C PRO A 120 6.86 11.29 -14.63
N PRO A 121 7.13 11.26 -15.95
CA PRO A 121 7.99 12.21 -16.61
C PRO A 121 7.60 13.66 -16.28
N LYS A 122 8.59 14.52 -16.02
CA LYS A 122 8.35 15.95 -15.73
C LYS A 122 7.57 16.67 -16.83
N SER A 123 7.64 16.17 -18.07
CA SER A 123 6.87 16.67 -19.21
C SER A 123 5.35 16.49 -19.08
N LEU A 124 4.89 15.64 -18.15
CA LEU A 124 3.47 15.45 -17.85
C LEU A 124 2.93 16.42 -16.80
N ALA A 125 3.81 17.17 -16.12
CA ALA A 125 3.46 18.22 -15.18
C ALA A 125 3.37 19.57 -15.93
N ASN A 126 2.16 19.99 -16.29
CA ASN A 126 1.93 21.34 -16.81
C ASN A 126 1.74 22.30 -15.63
N GLY A 127 2.83 22.81 -15.06
CA GLY A 127 2.77 23.63 -13.84
C GLY A 127 2.51 22.78 -12.59
N SER A 128 1.55 23.18 -11.75
CA SER A 128 1.19 22.46 -10.51
C SER A 128 0.14 21.36 -10.69
N GLU A 129 -0.48 21.24 -11.88
CA GLU A 129 -1.54 20.26 -12.15
C GLU A 129 -1.06 19.18 -13.13
N LEU A 130 -1.13 17.91 -12.70
CA LEU A 130 -0.86 16.76 -13.55
C LEU A 130 -2.06 16.52 -14.49
N ASN A 131 -1.81 16.37 -15.79
CA ASN A 131 -2.86 15.98 -16.74
C ASN A 131 -3.25 14.52 -16.47
N SER A 132 -4.45 14.29 -15.93
CA SER A 132 -4.94 12.96 -15.55
C SER A 132 -5.02 11.97 -16.71
N CYS A 133 -5.37 12.42 -17.92
CA CYS A 133 -5.37 11.56 -19.12
C CYS A 133 -3.95 11.14 -19.50
N ALA A 134 -2.99 12.06 -19.41
CA ALA A 134 -1.61 11.79 -19.74
C ALA A 134 -0.95 10.88 -18.68
N LEU A 135 -1.29 11.06 -17.40
CA LEU A 135 -0.87 10.17 -16.31
C LEU A 135 -1.45 8.77 -16.48
N PHE A 136 -2.74 8.65 -16.81
CA PHE A 136 -3.38 7.37 -17.08
C PHE A 136 -2.76 6.64 -18.29
N ALA A 137 -2.51 7.37 -19.38
CA ALA A 137 -1.83 6.82 -20.55
C ALA A 137 -0.39 6.35 -20.22
N PHE A 138 0.33 7.12 -19.42
CA PHE A 138 1.67 6.78 -18.92
C PHE A 138 1.65 5.52 -18.04
N SER A 139 0.67 5.37 -17.14
CA SER A 139 0.52 4.15 -16.34
C SER A 139 0.35 2.91 -17.23
N ILE A 140 -0.46 3.00 -18.28
CA ILE A 140 -0.67 1.88 -19.21
C ILE A 140 0.58 1.57 -20.03
N GLU A 141 1.27 2.59 -20.55
CA GLU A 141 2.54 2.41 -21.25
C GLU A 141 3.58 1.72 -20.35
N THR A 142 3.65 2.15 -19.10
CA THR A 142 4.51 1.56 -18.09
C THR A 142 4.19 0.07 -17.87
N ILE A 143 2.90 -0.26 -17.68
CA ILE A 143 2.42 -1.64 -17.54
C ILE A 143 2.81 -2.50 -18.75
N GLU A 144 2.68 -1.97 -19.97
CA GLU A 144 3.03 -2.69 -21.20
C GLU A 144 4.50 -3.11 -21.26
N THR A 145 5.40 -2.31 -20.68
CA THR A 145 6.85 -2.57 -20.67
C THR A 145 7.32 -3.52 -19.56
N LEU A 146 6.44 -3.87 -18.62
CA LEU A 146 6.79 -4.80 -17.54
C LEU A 146 7.06 -6.22 -18.11
N PRO A 147 8.04 -6.95 -17.56
CA PRO A 147 8.22 -8.37 -17.87
C PRO A 147 7.13 -9.24 -17.23
N GLU A 148 7.01 -10.49 -17.67
CA GLU A 148 6.20 -11.48 -16.96
C GLU A 148 6.96 -12.05 -15.75
N PRO A 149 6.29 -12.41 -14.64
CA PRO A 149 4.84 -12.39 -14.43
C PRO A 149 4.29 -11.05 -13.90
N GLU A 150 5.12 -10.01 -13.76
CA GLU A 150 4.71 -8.74 -13.18
C GLU A 150 3.64 -8.05 -14.02
N ARG A 151 3.79 -8.02 -15.35
CA ARG A 151 2.79 -7.43 -16.25
C ARG A 151 1.40 -8.07 -16.06
N GLN A 152 1.33 -9.39 -15.98
CA GLN A 152 0.07 -10.09 -15.77
C GLN A 152 -0.62 -9.69 -14.45
N ARG A 153 0.15 -9.60 -13.36
CA ARG A 153 -0.36 -9.17 -12.03
C ARG A 153 -0.76 -7.70 -12.01
N THR A 154 0.04 -6.83 -12.60
CA THR A 154 -0.23 -5.40 -12.64
C THR A 154 -1.46 -5.09 -13.50
N THR A 155 -1.62 -5.76 -14.66
CA THR A 155 -2.84 -5.61 -15.46
C THR A 155 -4.08 -6.10 -14.73
N TYR A 156 -3.98 -7.18 -13.94
CA TYR A 156 -5.07 -7.67 -13.11
C TYR A 156 -5.52 -6.63 -12.08
N GLU A 157 -4.60 -6.11 -11.27
CA GLU A 157 -4.92 -5.17 -10.19
C GLU A 157 -5.36 -3.81 -10.73
N PHE A 158 -4.67 -3.27 -11.74
CA PHE A 158 -5.03 -2.01 -12.37
C PHE A 158 -6.41 -2.07 -13.03
N TYR A 159 -6.74 -3.18 -13.70
CA TYR A 159 -8.07 -3.36 -14.29
C TYR A 159 -9.16 -3.44 -13.22
N ARG A 160 -8.93 -4.19 -12.14
CA ARG A 160 -9.83 -4.29 -10.99
C ARG A 160 -10.13 -2.92 -10.38
N PHE A 161 -9.12 -2.06 -10.26
CA PHE A 161 -9.27 -0.68 -9.82
C PHE A 161 -10.14 0.15 -10.77
N ILE A 162 -9.87 0.12 -12.09
CA ILE A 162 -10.63 0.90 -13.09
C ILE A 162 -12.12 0.54 -13.10
N ILE A 163 -12.47 -0.74 -12.94
CA ILE A 163 -13.87 -1.18 -12.95
C ILE A 163 -14.59 -0.96 -11.61
N GLY A 164 -13.94 -0.29 -10.64
CA GLY A 164 -14.50 -0.04 -9.31
C GLY A 164 -14.54 -1.27 -8.41
N GLY A 165 -13.74 -2.29 -8.71
CA GLY A 165 -13.54 -3.43 -7.83
C GLY A 165 -12.72 -3.03 -6.60
N LYS A 166 -12.92 -3.74 -5.48
CA LYS A 166 -12.13 -3.57 -4.26
C LYS A 166 -10.65 -3.80 -4.58
N SER A 167 -9.72 -2.88 -4.40
CA SER A 167 -8.28 -3.12 -4.65
C SER A 167 -7.61 -4.02 -3.60
N ALA A 168 -6.34 -4.37 -3.78
CA ALA A 168 -5.50 -5.02 -2.79
C ALA A 168 -5.34 -4.12 -1.55
N SER A 169 -5.10 -2.82 -1.74
CA SER A 169 -5.08 -1.82 -0.66
C SER A 169 -6.40 -1.77 0.10
N ASP A 170 -7.54 -1.73 -0.60
CA ASP A 170 -8.86 -1.75 0.06
C ASP A 170 -9.10 -3.06 0.81
N SER A 171 -8.52 -4.16 0.34
CA SER A 171 -8.58 -5.46 1.00
C SER A 171 -7.83 -5.45 2.32
N VAL A 172 -6.61 -4.91 2.34
CA VAL A 172 -5.82 -4.73 3.56
C VAL A 172 -6.44 -3.72 4.51
N LEU A 173 -6.84 -2.54 4.04
CA LEU A 173 -7.43 -1.52 4.92
C LEU A 173 -8.78 -1.95 5.50
N GLY A 174 -9.48 -2.87 4.83
CA GLY A 174 -10.70 -3.49 5.34
C GLY A 174 -10.48 -4.54 6.44
N ASP A 175 -9.30 -5.17 6.48
CA ASP A 175 -8.89 -6.13 7.52
C ASP A 175 -7.35 -6.12 7.69
N PRO A 176 -6.80 -5.09 8.35
CA PRO A 176 -5.35 -4.95 8.45
C PRO A 176 -4.76 -6.02 9.37
N VAL A 177 -5.51 -6.56 10.33
CA VAL A 177 -5.02 -7.61 11.23
C VAL A 177 -4.75 -8.90 10.47
N ALA A 178 -5.64 -9.31 9.56
CA ALA A 178 -5.40 -10.48 8.72
C ALA A 178 -4.12 -10.34 7.87
N TYR A 179 -3.85 -9.14 7.35
CA TYR A 179 -2.63 -8.88 6.58
C TYR A 179 -1.37 -8.91 7.45
N LEU A 180 -1.43 -8.33 8.66
CA LEU A 180 -0.34 -8.40 9.64
C LEU A 180 0.01 -9.85 9.99
N ASP A 181 -1.01 -10.69 10.19
CA ASP A 181 -0.84 -12.10 10.55
C ASP A 181 -0.30 -12.96 9.41
N ASP A 182 -0.66 -12.66 8.16
CA ASP A 182 -0.10 -13.37 7.00
C ASP A 182 1.33 -12.93 6.68
N VAL A 183 1.61 -11.61 6.58
CA VAL A 183 2.85 -11.10 5.96
C VAL A 183 3.95 -10.79 6.97
N PHE A 184 3.59 -10.25 8.14
CA PHE A 184 4.55 -9.76 9.12
C PHE A 184 4.85 -10.83 10.16
N ASP A 185 5.41 -11.96 9.70
CA ASP A 185 5.86 -13.07 10.53
C ASP A 185 7.37 -13.28 10.36
N GLU A 186 8.09 -13.46 11.45
CA GLU A 186 9.54 -13.70 11.44
C GLU A 186 9.96 -14.95 10.65
N ARG A 187 9.04 -15.89 10.43
CA ARG A 187 9.27 -17.05 9.55
C ARG A 187 9.31 -16.70 8.07
N ARG A 188 8.79 -15.53 7.67
CA ARG A 188 8.87 -15.02 6.29
C ARG A 188 10.12 -14.19 6.03
N LEU A 189 10.92 -13.92 7.07
CA LEU A 189 12.21 -13.25 6.90
C LEU A 189 13.18 -14.12 6.10
N PRO A 190 14.10 -13.50 5.32
CA PRO A 190 15.22 -14.21 4.71
C PRO A 190 16.01 -14.98 5.77
N ASP A 191 16.49 -16.18 5.41
CA ASP A 191 17.27 -17.04 6.33
C ASP A 191 18.52 -16.35 6.89
N SER A 192 19.11 -15.42 6.15
CA SER A 192 20.24 -14.60 6.61
C SER A 192 19.90 -13.78 7.85
N ILE A 193 18.66 -13.32 8.00
CA ILE A 193 18.17 -12.57 9.15
C ILE A 193 17.61 -13.53 10.20
N ARG A 194 16.72 -14.44 9.77
CA ARG A 194 15.94 -15.32 10.66
C ARG A 194 16.80 -16.15 11.60
N ARG A 195 17.96 -16.65 11.14
CA ARG A 195 18.87 -17.48 11.95
C ARG A 195 19.56 -16.74 13.10
N HIS A 196 19.55 -15.41 13.09
CA HIS A 196 20.16 -14.58 14.13
C HIS A 196 19.14 -14.15 15.19
N LEU A 197 17.86 -14.50 14.99
CA LEU A 197 16.81 -14.21 15.96
C LEU A 197 16.83 -15.26 17.10
N PRO A 198 16.44 -14.86 18.32
CA PRO A 198 16.33 -15.80 19.43
C PRO A 198 15.31 -16.91 19.15
N PRO A 199 15.48 -18.10 19.77
CA PRO A 199 14.50 -19.17 19.63
C PRO A 199 13.18 -18.81 20.33
N ASP A 200 12.09 -19.43 19.85
CA ASP A 200 10.74 -19.31 20.44
C ASP A 200 10.78 -19.58 21.95
N GLY A 201 10.12 -18.72 22.73
CA GLY A 201 10.04 -18.80 24.19
C GLY A 201 11.25 -18.25 24.97
N SER A 202 12.36 -17.88 24.31
CA SER A 202 13.58 -17.45 25.01
C SER A 202 13.54 -16.04 25.60
N ARG A 203 12.59 -15.20 25.16
CA ARG A 203 12.43 -13.81 25.59
C ARG A 203 10.94 -13.50 25.77
N PRO A 204 10.32 -14.03 26.85
CA PRO A 204 8.92 -13.78 27.11
C PRO A 204 8.67 -12.31 27.45
N LEU A 205 7.54 -11.79 26.95
CA LEU A 205 7.04 -10.46 27.28
C LEU A 205 5.75 -10.58 28.10
N PRO A 206 5.38 -9.56 28.89
CA PRO A 206 4.23 -9.64 29.80
C PRO A 206 2.86 -9.62 29.10
N TYR A 207 2.82 -9.79 27.78
CA TYR A 207 1.61 -9.68 26.96
C TYR A 207 1.67 -10.57 25.70
N SER A 208 0.50 -10.95 25.21
CA SER A 208 0.29 -11.47 23.85
C SER A 208 -0.03 -10.35 22.88
N ARG A 209 -0.80 -9.34 23.32
CA ARG A 209 -1.07 -8.10 22.58
C ARG A 209 -0.98 -6.88 23.50
N LEU A 210 -0.36 -5.81 23.00
CA LEU A 210 -0.36 -4.50 23.64
C LEU A 210 -0.93 -3.49 22.64
N ILE A 211 -1.94 -2.74 23.05
CA ILE A 211 -2.64 -1.78 22.20
C ILE A 211 -2.49 -0.39 22.83
N VAL A 212 -1.99 0.56 22.06
CA VAL A 212 -1.85 1.97 22.41
C VAL A 212 -2.83 2.77 21.58
N ASP A 213 -3.80 3.40 22.24
CA ASP A 213 -4.68 4.38 21.59
C ASP A 213 -4.11 5.76 21.84
N GLY A 214 -3.99 6.56 20.78
CA GLY A 214 -3.39 7.88 20.87
C GLY A 214 -3.91 8.85 19.83
N GLU A 215 -3.24 9.99 19.78
CA GLU A 215 -3.49 11.06 18.82
C GLU A 215 -2.17 11.70 18.41
N TRP A 216 -1.97 11.85 17.10
CA TRP A 216 -0.95 12.71 16.56
C TRP A 216 -1.49 14.12 16.52
N VAL A 217 -0.80 15.04 17.20
CA VAL A 217 -1.16 16.46 17.24
C VAL A 217 -0.12 17.23 16.46
N ASN A 218 -0.42 17.51 15.18
CA ASN A 218 0.47 18.31 14.34
C ASN A 218 0.37 19.79 14.78
N LYS A 219 1.49 20.35 15.25
CA LYS A 219 1.59 21.72 15.75
C LYS A 219 1.68 22.76 14.64
N THR A 220 2.15 22.36 13.46
CA THR A 220 2.28 23.22 12.28
C THR A 220 0.97 23.28 11.50
N THR A 221 0.33 22.12 11.30
CA THR A 221 -0.94 21.99 10.58
C THR A 221 -1.96 21.25 11.45
N PRO A 222 -2.64 21.94 12.38
CA PRO A 222 -3.55 21.29 13.34
C PRO A 222 -4.68 20.47 12.70
N ALA A 223 -5.10 20.83 11.49
CA ALA A 223 -6.11 20.10 10.72
C ALA A 223 -5.69 18.67 10.33
N ASP A 224 -4.38 18.39 10.33
CA ASP A 224 -3.82 17.08 10.03
C ASP A 224 -3.66 16.20 11.28
N SER A 225 -4.10 16.70 12.45
CA SER A 225 -4.13 15.89 13.67
C SER A 225 -5.12 14.74 13.51
N ALA A 226 -4.71 13.54 13.93
CA ALA A 226 -5.51 12.34 13.73
C ALA A 226 -5.35 11.36 14.90
N PRO A 227 -6.43 10.65 15.29
CA PRO A 227 -6.30 9.53 16.21
C PRO A 227 -5.55 8.38 15.55
N TYR A 228 -4.91 7.57 16.36
CA TYR A 228 -4.29 6.33 15.91
C TYR A 228 -4.49 5.21 16.94
N THR A 229 -4.42 3.98 16.46
CA THR A 229 -4.30 2.78 17.28
C THR A 229 -3.07 2.02 16.84
N ASP A 230 -2.16 1.76 17.77
CA ASP A 230 -0.90 1.06 17.58
C ASP A 230 -0.93 -0.27 18.35
N THR A 231 -0.80 -1.38 17.63
CA THR A 231 -0.97 -2.73 18.18
C THR A 231 0.29 -3.55 18.00
N TYR A 232 0.87 -3.96 19.10
CA TYR A 232 1.99 -4.88 19.17
C TYR A 232 1.51 -6.30 19.46
N VAL A 233 2.01 -7.28 18.71
CA VAL A 233 1.66 -8.69 18.83
C VAL A 233 2.92 -9.50 19.11
N ASN A 234 2.97 -10.09 20.30
CA ASN A 234 4.01 -11.02 20.71
C ASN A 234 3.51 -12.45 20.47
N ARG A 235 3.92 -13.05 19.35
CA ARG A 235 3.40 -14.37 18.94
C ARG A 235 4.14 -15.53 19.56
N ARG A 236 5.44 -15.38 19.82
CA ARG A 236 6.35 -16.52 20.10
C ARG A 236 7.26 -16.33 21.30
N ASN A 237 7.17 -15.21 22.03
CA ASN A 237 8.03 -14.97 23.19
C ASN A 237 9.52 -15.10 22.85
N ASN A 238 9.94 -14.65 21.66
CA ASN A 238 11.33 -14.60 21.21
C ASN A 238 11.87 -13.15 21.15
N GLY A 239 11.08 -12.18 21.61
CA GLY A 239 11.39 -10.75 21.57
C GLY A 239 11.13 -10.07 20.22
N VAL A 240 10.67 -10.82 19.22
CA VAL A 240 10.20 -10.27 17.94
C VAL A 240 8.74 -9.90 18.06
N LEU A 241 8.39 -8.70 17.58
CA LEU A 241 7.04 -8.16 17.64
C LEU A 241 6.55 -7.79 16.25
N ALA A 242 5.30 -8.13 15.95
CA ALA A 242 4.58 -7.57 14.82
C ALA A 242 3.78 -6.35 15.30
N GLU A 243 3.95 -5.23 14.62
CA GLU A 243 3.34 -3.95 14.94
C GLU A 243 2.37 -3.55 13.82
N LEU A 244 1.19 -3.08 14.21
CA LEU A 244 0.18 -2.52 13.33
C LEU A 244 -0.27 -1.17 13.88
N ILE A 245 0.07 -0.11 13.16
CA ILE A 245 -0.46 1.23 13.38
C ILE A 245 -1.59 1.46 12.38
N THR A 246 -2.74 1.91 12.86
CA THR A 246 -3.88 2.30 12.03
C THR A 246 -4.36 3.70 12.39
N SER A 247 -4.90 4.41 11.40
CA SER A 247 -5.56 5.70 11.63
C SER A 247 -6.83 5.77 10.80
N PRO A 248 -7.99 6.14 11.39
CA PRO A 248 -9.25 6.24 10.68
C PRO A 248 -9.36 7.55 9.89
N ASN A 249 -10.15 7.54 8.82
CA ASN A 249 -10.64 8.75 8.16
C ASN A 249 -11.84 9.34 8.91
N SER A 250 -12.38 10.45 8.40
CA SER A 250 -13.56 11.13 8.95
C SER A 250 -14.83 10.27 9.02
N SER A 251 -14.89 9.16 8.27
CA SER A 251 -16.01 8.19 8.31
C SER A 251 -15.77 7.03 9.28
N GLY A 252 -14.66 7.05 10.04
CA GLY A 252 -14.29 5.99 10.99
C GLY A 252 -13.70 4.74 10.36
N LYS A 253 -13.47 4.71 9.04
CA LYS A 253 -12.80 3.59 8.36
C LYS A 253 -11.29 3.80 8.35
N THR A 254 -10.50 2.73 8.45
CA THR A 254 -9.04 2.80 8.33
C THR A 254 -8.63 3.52 7.04
N ASN A 255 -7.96 4.66 7.17
CA ASN A 255 -7.45 5.44 6.05
C ASN A 255 -6.08 4.94 5.60
N TRP A 256 -5.25 4.59 6.58
CA TRP A 256 -3.94 4.02 6.36
C TRP A 256 -3.55 3.05 7.46
N SER A 257 -2.61 2.18 7.14
CA SER A 257 -2.00 1.22 8.05
C SER A 257 -0.50 1.16 7.82
N ASN A 258 0.29 1.20 8.90
CA ASN A 258 1.71 0.88 8.86
C ASN A 258 1.95 -0.43 9.60
N PHE A 259 2.67 -1.31 8.93
CA PHE A 259 3.00 -2.63 9.41
C PHE A 259 4.50 -2.68 9.64
N THR A 260 4.93 -3.18 10.79
CA THR A 260 6.34 -3.36 11.11
C THR A 260 6.55 -4.74 11.73
N LEU A 261 7.70 -5.36 11.48
CA LEU A 261 8.20 -6.46 12.28
C LEU A 261 9.49 -5.98 12.94
N THR A 262 9.58 -6.01 14.26
CA THR A 262 10.71 -5.45 15.02
C THR A 262 11.35 -6.48 15.93
N TYR A 263 12.65 -6.31 16.19
CA TYR A 263 13.37 -7.01 17.24
C TYR A 263 14.19 -6.00 18.02
N GLY A 264 13.85 -5.77 19.29
CA GLY A 264 14.37 -4.61 20.00
C GLY A 264 13.98 -3.32 19.27
N ILE A 265 14.97 -2.43 19.11
CA ILE A 265 14.83 -1.19 18.33
C ILE A 265 15.18 -1.36 16.84
N ALA A 266 15.38 -2.58 16.36
CA ALA A 266 15.65 -2.85 14.95
C ALA A 266 14.35 -3.19 14.20
N GLU A 267 14.07 -2.45 13.11
CA GLU A 267 13.03 -2.81 12.16
C GLU A 267 13.57 -3.91 11.23
N LEU A 268 12.83 -5.02 11.10
CA LEU A 268 13.17 -6.18 10.26
C LEU A 268 12.38 -6.14 8.94
N LEU A 269 11.08 -5.84 9.03
CA LEU A 269 10.17 -5.61 7.91
C LEU A 269 9.40 -4.32 8.14
N SER A 270 9.08 -3.60 7.07
CA SER A 270 8.08 -2.52 7.15
C SER A 270 7.31 -2.33 5.85
N GLN A 271 6.05 -1.94 5.95
CA GLN A 271 5.23 -1.53 4.81
C GLN A 271 4.13 -0.58 5.25
N THR A 272 3.88 0.47 4.48
CA THR A 272 2.73 1.35 4.66
C THR A 272 1.74 1.12 3.52
N VAL A 273 0.46 0.98 3.87
CA VAL A 273 -0.66 0.90 2.95
C VAL A 273 -1.61 2.04 3.26
N GLU A 274 -1.94 2.85 2.27
CA GLU A 274 -2.88 3.97 2.39
C GLU A 274 -3.98 3.84 1.32
N SER A 275 -5.06 4.60 1.52
CA SER A 275 -6.13 4.71 0.54
C SER A 275 -5.62 5.26 -0.80
N ASN A 276 -6.41 5.09 -1.87
CA ASN A 276 -6.09 5.54 -3.23
C ASN A 276 -4.81 4.94 -3.81
N LEU A 277 -4.60 3.64 -3.56
CA LEU A 277 -3.46 2.86 -4.03
C LEU A 277 -2.10 3.36 -3.54
N ASN A 278 -1.99 4.30 -2.61
CA ASN A 278 -0.70 4.77 -2.11
C ASN A 278 -0.07 3.74 -1.15
N VAL A 279 0.84 2.93 -1.66
CA VAL A 279 1.44 1.78 -0.99
C VAL A 279 2.94 1.86 -1.11
N SER A 280 3.65 1.69 0.00
CA SER A 280 5.10 1.49 -0.02
C SER A 280 5.45 0.06 -0.38
N ARG A 281 6.61 -0.14 -0.99
CA ARG A 281 7.15 -1.49 -1.20
C ARG A 281 7.40 -2.15 0.16
N LEU A 282 7.25 -3.48 0.23
CA LEU A 282 7.64 -4.24 1.41
C LEU A 282 9.16 -4.10 1.60
N ALA A 283 9.53 -3.41 2.65
CA ALA A 283 10.91 -3.17 3.01
C ALA A 283 11.41 -4.34 3.87
N THR A 284 12.62 -4.84 3.56
CA THR A 284 13.25 -5.93 4.31
C THR A 284 14.67 -5.55 4.69
N LEU A 285 15.03 -5.78 5.95
CA LEU A 285 16.39 -5.64 6.43
C LEU A 285 17.35 -6.56 5.65
N LYS A 286 18.50 -6.04 5.25
CA LYS A 286 19.44 -6.73 4.35
C LYS A 286 20.61 -7.40 5.05
N ASP A 287 20.95 -6.96 6.26
CA ASP A 287 22.05 -7.49 7.06
C ASP A 287 21.62 -7.68 8.53
N ASP A 288 22.40 -8.43 9.28
CA ASP A 288 22.14 -8.80 10.68
C ASP A 288 22.72 -7.79 11.70
N LYS A 289 23.39 -6.72 11.25
CA LYS A 289 24.03 -5.76 12.17
C LYS A 289 23.01 -5.07 13.06
N ALA A 290 21.83 -4.77 12.51
CA ALA A 290 20.74 -4.20 13.30
C ALA A 290 20.28 -5.14 14.42
N ILE A 291 20.29 -6.46 14.18
CA ILE A 291 19.97 -7.47 15.21
C ILE A 291 21.07 -7.52 16.29
N ALA A 292 22.34 -7.43 15.88
CA ALA A 292 23.44 -7.37 16.84
C ALA A 292 23.31 -6.14 17.76
N ILE A 293 23.07 -4.96 17.18
CA ILE A 293 22.85 -3.71 17.94
C ILE A 293 21.64 -3.81 18.88
N ALA A 294 20.55 -4.45 18.45
CA ALA A 294 19.37 -4.65 19.29
C ALA A 294 19.63 -5.52 20.55
N ASN A 295 20.76 -6.23 20.60
CA ASN A 295 21.18 -7.00 21.76
C ASN A 295 22.19 -6.28 22.66
N GLU A 296 22.70 -5.12 22.23
CA GLU A 296 23.68 -4.37 23.02
C GLU A 296 23.00 -3.64 24.18
N PRO A 297 23.63 -3.61 25.37
CA PRO A 297 23.15 -2.78 26.48
C PRO A 297 23.11 -1.31 26.09
N MET A 298 21.97 -0.65 26.33
CA MET A 298 21.81 0.79 26.09
C MET A 298 22.23 1.58 27.33
N PHE A 299 23.11 2.56 27.17
CA PHE A 299 23.53 3.45 28.24
C PHE A 299 23.51 4.91 27.77
N ASN A 300 23.23 5.83 28.69
CA ASN A 300 23.11 7.25 28.41
C ASN A 300 24.38 7.81 27.71
N GLY A 301 24.17 8.57 26.64
CA GLY A 301 25.21 9.12 25.76
C GLY A 301 25.72 8.17 24.67
N MET A 302 25.28 6.91 24.65
CA MET A 302 25.62 5.97 23.57
C MET A 302 25.02 6.45 22.25
N HIS A 303 25.80 6.33 21.17
CA HIS A 303 25.36 6.62 19.82
C HIS A 303 25.33 5.32 19.03
N ILE A 304 24.19 5.04 18.39
CA ILE A 304 24.00 3.85 17.57
C ILE A 304 23.51 4.23 16.18
N GLU A 305 23.98 3.51 15.18
CA GLU A 305 23.52 3.64 13.80
C GLU A 305 23.00 2.28 13.33
N ILE A 306 21.70 2.23 13.01
CA ILE A 306 20.97 1.01 12.68
C ILE A 306 20.55 1.08 11.22
N SER A 307 20.89 0.06 10.44
CA SER A 307 20.36 -0.10 9.07
C SER A 307 18.83 -0.18 9.11
N VAL A 308 18.15 0.55 8.22
CA VAL A 308 16.68 0.43 8.07
C VAL A 308 16.31 -0.52 6.92
N PRO A 309 15.17 -1.22 7.00
CA PRO A 309 14.68 -2.08 5.91
C PRO A 309 14.64 -1.37 4.56
N GLN A 310 14.97 -2.11 3.49
CA GLN A 310 15.00 -1.59 2.11
C GLN A 310 14.05 -2.35 1.19
N PRO A 311 13.44 -1.66 0.20
CA PRO A 311 13.53 -0.22 -0.05
C PRO A 311 12.70 0.59 0.96
N SER A 312 13.29 1.64 1.54
CA SER A 312 12.57 2.52 2.47
C SER A 312 11.68 3.52 1.72
N ARG A 313 10.51 3.84 2.28
CA ARG A 313 9.51 4.72 1.65
C ARG A 313 10.07 6.09 1.23
N LYS A 314 10.90 6.72 2.08
CA LYS A 314 11.51 8.03 1.79
C LYS A 314 13.02 7.93 1.52
N GLY A 315 13.51 6.74 1.16
CA GLY A 315 14.89 6.50 0.73
C GLY A 315 15.95 6.50 1.84
N GLN A 316 15.57 6.53 3.11
CA GLN A 316 16.49 6.40 4.24
C GLN A 316 17.31 5.11 4.16
N LEU A 317 18.60 5.16 4.55
CA LEU A 317 19.49 4.00 4.59
C LEU A 317 19.80 3.54 6.02
N SER A 318 19.86 4.47 6.95
CA SER A 318 20.10 4.21 8.37
C SER A 318 19.28 5.14 9.26
N ARG A 319 19.15 4.73 10.52
CA ARG A 319 18.62 5.51 11.64
C ARG A 319 19.74 5.68 12.65
N ARG A 320 20.03 6.91 13.04
CA ARG A 320 21.04 7.24 14.04
C ARG A 320 20.34 7.66 15.32
N CYS A 321 20.61 7.01 16.43
CA CYS A 321 20.00 7.32 17.71
C CYS A 321 21.06 7.69 18.76
N GLU A 322 20.79 8.74 19.51
CA GLU A 322 21.44 9.05 20.77
C GLU A 322 20.57 8.50 21.91
N ILE A 323 21.19 7.70 22.77
CA ILE A 323 20.54 7.13 23.95
C ILE A 323 20.56 8.16 25.08
N GLY A 324 19.38 8.54 25.55
CA GLY A 324 19.21 9.47 26.65
C GLY A 324 19.15 8.80 28.01
N LYS A 325 18.41 9.43 28.94
CA LYS A 325 18.30 8.93 30.31
C LYS A 325 17.29 7.79 30.40
N THR A 326 17.48 6.94 31.39
CA THR A 326 16.48 5.98 31.83
C THR A 326 15.53 6.66 32.83
N VAL A 327 14.23 6.55 32.58
CA VAL A 327 13.16 7.03 33.46
C VAL A 327 12.17 5.90 33.76
N SER A 328 11.27 6.09 34.72
CA SER A 328 10.21 5.11 34.98
C SER A 328 9.21 5.10 33.81
N ALA A 329 8.84 3.91 33.32
CA ALA A 329 7.83 3.76 32.27
C ALA A 329 6.47 4.37 32.64
N SER A 330 6.16 4.43 33.95
CA SER A 330 4.94 5.09 34.44
C SER A 330 4.88 6.59 34.15
N THR A 331 6.02 7.24 33.87
CA THR A 331 6.06 8.64 33.44
C THR A 331 5.63 8.83 31.98
N ILE A 332 5.68 7.75 31.19
CA ILE A 332 5.23 7.71 29.79
C ILE A 332 3.72 7.51 29.76
N PHE A 333 3.24 6.51 30.51
CA PHE A 333 1.82 6.29 30.76
C PHE A 333 1.62 5.54 32.08
N GLY A 334 0.67 5.98 32.91
CA GLY A 334 0.62 5.60 34.33
C GLY A 334 0.44 4.10 34.63
N THR A 335 -0.07 3.31 33.68
CA THR A 335 -0.24 1.86 33.84
C THR A 335 1.00 1.05 33.45
N LEU A 336 1.98 1.67 32.81
CA LEU A 336 3.23 1.02 32.43
C LEU A 336 4.18 0.89 33.63
N THR A 337 4.93 -0.19 33.65
CA THR A 337 5.87 -0.57 34.72
C THR A 337 7.29 -0.70 34.18
N GLY A 338 8.28 -0.68 35.06
CA GLY A 338 9.67 -0.86 34.64
C GLY A 338 10.31 0.42 34.09
N GLU A 339 11.26 0.25 33.18
CA GLU A 339 12.11 1.32 32.68
C GLU A 339 11.73 1.77 31.26
N ALA A 340 11.92 3.06 31.00
CA ALA A 340 11.83 3.68 29.69
C ALA A 340 13.15 4.39 29.40
N VAL A 341 13.83 3.99 28.34
CA VAL A 341 15.08 4.61 27.89
C VAL A 341 14.75 5.65 26.82
N GLU A 342 15.13 6.90 27.05
CA GLU A 342 14.93 7.96 26.06
C GLU A 342 15.76 7.70 24.80
N LEU A 343 15.16 7.91 23.63
CA LEU A 343 15.81 7.81 22.33
C LEU A 343 15.63 9.11 21.56
N ASP A 344 16.71 9.65 21.04
CA ASP A 344 16.67 10.75 20.07
C ASP A 344 17.25 10.28 18.74
N CYS A 345 16.37 9.94 17.81
CA CYS A 345 16.72 9.30 16.56
C CYS A 345 16.57 10.27 15.38
N SER A 346 17.54 10.27 14.47
CA SER A 346 17.47 10.97 13.19
C SER A 346 17.53 9.98 12.03
N ARG A 347 16.79 10.30 10.96
CA ARG A 347 16.85 9.55 9.70
C ARG A 347 17.13 10.54 8.57
N VAL A 348 18.25 10.33 7.87
CA VAL A 348 18.63 11.15 6.71
C VAL A 348 18.06 10.50 5.45
N ARG A 349 17.33 11.28 4.67
CA ARG A 349 16.73 10.84 3.41
C ARG A 349 17.67 11.10 2.24
N LYS A 350 17.43 10.47 1.09
CA LYS A 350 18.24 10.65 -0.13
C LYS A 350 18.31 12.11 -0.60
N ASN A 351 17.25 12.87 -0.38
CA ASN A 351 17.17 14.29 -0.74
C ASN A 351 17.87 15.23 0.28
N GLY A 352 18.56 14.68 1.29
CA GLY A 352 19.25 15.44 2.33
C GLY A 352 18.36 15.95 3.46
N THR A 353 17.03 15.82 3.36
CA THR A 353 16.13 16.16 4.47
C THR A 353 16.30 15.17 5.61
N THR A 354 16.22 15.67 6.84
CA THR A 354 16.35 14.87 8.05
C THR A 354 15.04 14.91 8.81
N SER A 355 14.51 13.74 9.15
CA SER A 355 13.42 13.62 10.13
C SER A 355 14.02 13.22 11.48
N ARG A 356 13.56 13.85 12.56
CA ARG A 356 13.98 13.54 13.94
C ARG A 356 12.78 12.98 14.71
N VAL A 357 12.97 11.86 15.37
CA VAL A 357 11.96 11.20 16.20
C VAL A 357 12.53 11.10 17.60
N ARG A 358 11.86 11.73 18.56
CA ARG A 358 12.12 11.48 19.99
C ARG A 358 11.15 10.42 20.43
N ALA A 359 11.67 9.34 20.99
CA ALA A 359 10.92 8.18 21.40
C ALA A 359 11.40 7.70 22.77
N VAL A 360 10.73 6.69 23.29
CA VAL A 360 11.15 5.96 24.47
C VAL A 360 11.12 4.47 24.18
N TRP A 361 12.19 3.78 24.53
CA TRP A 361 12.27 2.32 24.49
C TRP A 361 11.81 1.75 25.83
N LEU A 362 10.69 1.06 25.82
CA LEU A 362 10.12 0.38 26.97
C LEU A 362 10.71 -1.03 27.07
N THR A 363 11.79 -1.17 27.84
CA THR A 363 12.61 -2.39 27.88
C THR A 363 11.81 -3.64 28.28
N ASP A 364 10.97 -3.53 29.31
CA ASP A 364 10.13 -4.63 29.83
C ASP A 364 9.04 -5.06 28.85
N TYR A 365 8.69 -4.21 27.90
CA TYR A 365 7.66 -4.45 26.90
C TYR A 365 8.22 -4.75 25.52
N GLY A 366 9.51 -4.48 25.29
CA GLY A 366 10.15 -4.65 23.99
C GLY A 366 9.60 -3.73 22.90
N ILE A 367 9.06 -2.55 23.23
CA ILE A 367 8.46 -1.61 22.26
C ILE A 367 9.08 -0.23 22.31
N GLU A 368 9.10 0.46 21.17
CA GLU A 368 9.50 1.86 21.04
C GLU A 368 8.24 2.72 20.87
N LEU A 369 8.03 3.71 21.74
CA LEU A 369 6.91 4.66 21.62
C LEU A 369 7.41 6.05 21.24
N ALA A 370 6.98 6.55 20.09
CA ALA A 370 7.26 7.92 19.69
C ALA A 370 6.60 8.93 20.63
N ARG A 371 7.29 10.04 20.90
CA ARG A 371 6.83 11.18 21.71
C ARG A 371 6.68 12.43 20.85
N THR A 372 7.64 12.66 19.96
CA THR A 372 7.60 13.76 18.99
C THR A 372 8.24 13.35 17.68
N ILE A 373 7.69 13.81 16.57
CA ILE A 373 8.21 13.65 15.23
C ILE A 373 8.40 15.04 14.63
N ASP A 374 9.63 15.38 14.27
CA ASP A 374 9.98 16.61 13.55
C ASP A 374 10.39 16.21 12.12
N ASP A 375 9.58 16.59 11.12
CA ASP A 375 9.86 16.32 9.71
C ASP A 375 9.39 17.47 8.77
N GLU A 376 9.24 17.21 7.47
CA GLU A 376 8.83 18.22 6.48
C GLU A 376 7.43 18.78 6.72
N ASP A 377 6.55 18.02 7.39
CA ASP A 377 5.19 18.43 7.72
C ASP A 377 5.14 19.21 9.04
N GLY A 378 6.31 19.42 9.65
CA GLY A 378 6.50 20.18 10.88
C GLY A 378 6.68 19.30 12.10
N ARG A 379 6.27 19.83 13.26
CA ARG A 379 6.35 19.11 14.52
C ARG A 379 5.02 18.46 14.85
N THR A 380 5.05 17.16 15.10
CA THR A 380 3.92 16.37 15.57
C THR A 380 4.22 15.82 16.96
N ASP A 381 3.39 16.15 17.94
CA ASP A 381 3.45 15.53 19.27
C ASP A 381 2.58 14.26 19.26
N VAL A 382 3.06 13.19 19.89
CA VAL A 382 2.35 11.91 20.00
C VAL A 382 1.76 11.79 21.41
N ILE A 383 0.43 11.81 21.51
CA ILE A 383 -0.27 11.78 22.79
C ILE A 383 -0.88 10.40 23.01
N ILE A 384 -0.42 9.70 24.05
CA ILE A 384 -0.99 8.42 24.48
C ILE A 384 -2.24 8.69 25.32
N LYS A 385 -3.37 8.14 24.90
CA LYS A 385 -4.66 8.25 25.61
C LYS A 385 -4.95 7.03 26.45
N ASN A 386 -4.62 5.84 25.95
CA ASN A 386 -4.87 4.59 26.63
C ASN A 386 -3.83 3.53 26.26
N VAL A 387 -3.56 2.62 27.19
CA VAL A 387 -2.73 1.43 26.96
C VAL A 387 -3.47 0.21 27.48
N THR A 388 -3.75 -0.74 26.59
CA THR A 388 -4.42 -2.00 26.90
C THR A 388 -3.44 -3.16 26.75
N ILE A 389 -3.30 -3.98 27.79
CA ILE A 389 -2.39 -5.12 27.84
C ILE A 389 -3.21 -6.41 27.93
N VAL A 390 -3.09 -7.26 26.91
CA VAL A 390 -3.69 -8.59 26.89
C VAL A 390 -2.64 -9.61 27.31
N LYS A 391 -2.89 -10.34 28.40
CA LYS A 391 -1.94 -11.31 28.93
C LYS A 391 -1.75 -12.52 27.99
N PRO A 392 -0.60 -13.21 28.06
CA PRO A 392 -0.32 -14.42 27.27
C PRO A 392 -1.33 -15.55 27.46
#